data_AF-A0A4D7K286-F1
#
_entry.id   AF-A0A4D7K286-F1
#
_cell.length_a   1.000
_cell.length_b   1.000
_cell.length_c   1.000
_cell.angle_alpha   90.00
_cell.angle_beta   90.00
_cell.angle_gamma   90.00
#
_symmetry.space_group_name_H-M   'P 1'
#
loop_
_entity.id
_entity.type
_entity.pdbx_description
1 polymer ?
#
loop_
_entity_poly.entity_id
_entity_poly.type
_entity_poly.pdbx_seq_one_letter_code
_entity_poly.pdbx_strand_id
1 'polypeptide(L)'
;MKSNNLLAFLTGMASGALIGILFAPDKGSNTRDKVTYQLDRYKQILEELIDDLVEGKVEHANQAKTDGEKVVSDAKNKAEQLLDDVDELLGQLKKK
;
A
#
# COMPACT_ATOMS: atom_id res chain seq x y z
N MET A 1 -11.77 -1.63 23.47
CA MET A 1 -10.39 -1.41 23.93
C MET A 1 -9.31 -1.60 22.83
N LYS A 2 -9.64 -1.64 21.52
CA LYS A 2 -8.64 -1.87 20.44
C LYS A 2 -8.11 -0.60 19.75
N SER A 3 -8.76 0.55 19.87
CA SER A 3 -8.37 1.80 19.20
C SER A 3 -7.07 2.41 19.74
N ASN A 4 -6.86 2.36 21.07
CA ASN A 4 -5.66 2.95 21.69
C ASN A 4 -4.35 2.27 21.26
N ASN A 5 -4.38 0.97 20.98
CA ASN A 5 -3.15 0.26 20.60
C ASN A 5 -2.70 0.61 19.19
N LEU A 6 -3.65 0.80 18.26
CA LEU A 6 -3.34 1.27 16.91
C LEU A 6 -2.80 2.70 16.93
N LEU A 7 -3.41 3.59 17.73
CA LEU A 7 -2.93 4.96 17.88
C LEU A 7 -1.54 5.03 18.52
N ALA A 8 -1.28 4.22 19.55
CA ALA A 8 0.04 4.13 20.18
C ALA A 8 1.10 3.60 19.20
N PHE A 9 0.77 2.59 18.39
CA PHE A 9 1.66 2.07 17.36
C PHE A 9 1.97 3.11 16.28
N LEU A 10 0.95 3.79 15.74
CA LEU A 10 1.14 4.84 14.73
C LEU A 10 1.96 6.01 15.27
N THR A 11 1.68 6.43 16.52
CA THR A 11 2.44 7.49 17.19
C THR A 11 3.89 7.08 17.39
N GLY A 12 4.13 5.84 17.83
CA GLY A 12 5.47 5.28 18.01
C GLY A 12 6.25 5.22 16.70
N MET A 13 5.62 4.71 15.64
CA MET A 13 6.23 4.62 14.30
C MET A 13 6.53 6.00 13.72
N ALA A 14 5.59 6.93 13.81
CA ALA A 14 5.78 8.30 13.35
C ALA A 14 6.93 8.99 14.10
N SER A 15 6.92 8.90 15.43
CA SER A 15 7.99 9.47 16.26
C SER A 15 9.35 8.85 15.96
N GLY A 16 9.41 7.53 15.79
CA GLY A 16 10.63 6.80 15.43
C GLY A 16 11.17 7.18 14.05
N ALA A 17 10.30 7.28 13.04
CA ALA A 17 10.69 7.70 11.69
C ALA A 17 11.22 9.14 11.67
N LEU A 18 10.56 10.06 12.37
CA LEU A 18 11.01 11.45 12.47
C LEU A 18 12.39 11.53 13.13
N ILE A 19 12.59 10.83 14.26
CA ILE A 19 13.88 10.79 14.95
C ILE A 19 14.95 10.16 14.05
N GLY A 20 14.64 9.06 13.36
CA GLY A 20 15.56 8.39 12.45
C GLY A 20 16.01 9.28 11.29
N ILE A 21 15.09 10.00 10.66
CA ILE A 21 15.39 10.94 9.57
C ILE A 21 16.20 12.14 10.08
N LEU A 22 15.87 12.68 11.26
CA LEU A 22 16.61 13.80 11.85
C LEU A 22 18.02 13.40 12.27
N PHE A 23 18.21 12.19 12.77
CA PHE A 23 19.53 11.69 13.17
C PHE A 23 20.43 11.39 11.97
N ALA A 24 19.86 10.87 10.88
CA ALA A 24 20.61 10.52 9.67
C ALA A 24 19.87 11.00 8.41
N PRO A 25 20.00 12.29 8.04
CA PRO A 25 19.42 12.81 6.83
C PRO A 25 20.20 12.32 5.59
N ASP A 26 19.51 11.64 4.68
CA ASP A 26 20.03 11.38 3.34
C ASP A 26 19.70 12.57 2.42
N LYS A 27 20.46 12.74 1.33
CA LYS A 27 20.19 13.79 0.35
C LYS A 27 18.80 13.57 -0.26
N GLY A 28 18.07 14.67 -0.48
CA GLY A 28 16.73 14.61 -1.06
C GLY A 28 16.66 13.85 -2.40
N SER A 29 17.70 13.96 -3.23
CA SER A 29 17.83 13.17 -4.47
C SER A 29 17.85 11.67 -4.20
N ASN A 30 18.71 11.22 -3.27
CA ASN A 30 18.87 9.81 -2.93
C ASN A 30 17.59 9.23 -2.33
N THR A 31 16.93 9.99 -1.43
CA THR A 31 15.66 9.59 -0.84
C THR A 31 14.59 9.47 -1.90
N ARG A 32 14.51 10.42 -2.83
CA ARG A 32 13.54 10.36 -3.94
C ARG A 32 13.77 9.18 -4.85
N ASP A 33 15.01 8.89 -5.21
CA ASP A 33 15.36 7.76 -6.07
C ASP A 33 15.00 6.43 -5.38
N LYS A 34 15.34 6.31 -4.09
CA LYS A 34 14.96 5.15 -3.26
C LYS A 34 13.44 5.00 -3.15
N VAL A 35 12.71 6.08 -2.87
CA VAL A 35 11.24 6.05 -2.76
C VAL A 35 10.61 5.68 -4.09
N THR A 36 11.07 6.27 -5.19
CA THR A 36 10.58 5.97 -6.54
C THR A 36 10.76 4.48 -6.87
N TYR A 37 11.95 3.93 -6.60
CA TYR A 37 12.22 2.51 -6.81
C TYR A 37 11.31 1.61 -5.97
N GLN A 38 11.11 1.93 -4.69
CA GLN A 38 10.27 1.15 -3.80
C GLN A 38 8.79 1.22 -4.21
N LEU A 39 8.30 2.39 -4.62
CA LEU A 39 6.93 2.58 -5.10
C LEU A 39 6.66 1.81 -6.39
N ASP A 40 7.59 1.88 -7.35
CA ASP A 40 7.50 1.13 -8.62
C ASP A 40 7.43 -0.38 -8.37
N ARG A 41 8.24 -0.87 -7.42
CA ARG A 41 8.18 -2.27 -6.98
C ARG A 41 6.87 -2.64 -6.29
N TYR A 42 6.36 -1.79 -5.41
CA TYR A 42 5.08 -2.06 -4.75
C TYR A 42 3.92 -2.03 -5.73
N LYS A 43 3.97 -1.16 -6.74
CA LYS A 43 3.01 -1.14 -7.84
C LYS A 43 2.91 -2.51 -8.50
N GLN A 44 4.04 -3.08 -8.92
CA GLN A 44 4.09 -4.40 -9.57
C GLN A 44 3.52 -5.50 -8.68
N ILE A 45 3.87 -5.50 -7.39
CA ILE A 45 3.33 -6.46 -6.42
C ILE A 45 1.82 -6.29 -6.27
N LEU A 46 1.31 -5.05 -6.24
CA LEU A 46 -0.13 -4.78 -6.17
C LEU A 46 -0.87 -5.26 -7.41
N GLU A 47 -0.32 -5.02 -8.60
CA GLU A 47 -0.89 -5.52 -9.86
C GLU A 47 -1.00 -7.04 -9.85
N GLU A 48 0.09 -7.74 -9.47
CA GLU A 48 0.11 -9.20 -9.36
C GLU A 48 -0.92 -9.72 -8.34
N LEU A 49 -1.03 -9.07 -7.18
CA LEU A 49 -2.03 -9.43 -6.17
C LEU A 49 -3.47 -9.22 -6.68
N ILE A 50 -3.73 -8.14 -7.42
CA ILE A 50 -5.05 -7.87 -7.98
C ILE A 50 -5.40 -8.94 -9.03
N ASP A 51 -4.46 -9.28 -9.90
CA ASP A 51 -4.64 -10.31 -10.93
C ASP A 51 -4.91 -11.68 -10.29
N ASP A 52 -4.12 -12.08 -9.29
CA ASP A 52 -4.33 -13.31 -8.51
C ASP A 52 -5.71 -13.35 -7.84
N LEU A 53 -6.17 -12.21 -7.32
CA LEU A 53 -7.49 -12.09 -6.70
C LEU A 53 -8.63 -12.23 -7.72
N VAL A 54 -8.41 -11.83 -8.98
CA VAL A 54 -9.38 -11.98 -10.07
C VAL A 54 -9.43 -13.42 -10.55
N GLU A 55 -8.27 -14.05 -10.74
CA GLU A 55 -8.16 -15.44 -11.20
C GLU A 55 -8.63 -16.45 -10.14
N GLY A 56 -8.29 -16.22 -8.86
CA GLY A 56 -8.65 -17.11 -7.74
C GLY A 56 -10.14 -17.15 -7.39
N LYS A 57 -10.99 -16.29 -7.97
CA LYS A 57 -12.45 -16.29 -7.75
C LYS A 57 -13.19 -17.44 -8.46
N VAL A 58 -12.55 -18.19 -9.36
CA VAL A 58 -13.25 -19.08 -10.31
C VAL A 58 -13.85 -20.37 -9.70
N GLU A 59 -13.42 -20.86 -8.53
CA GLU A 59 -13.85 -22.21 -8.08
C GLU A 59 -14.69 -22.24 -6.77
N HIS A 60 -15.95 -22.71 -6.93
CA HIS A 60 -16.94 -23.20 -5.93
C HIS A 60 -17.81 -22.19 -5.16
N ALA A 61 -19.13 -22.41 -5.11
CA ALA A 61 -20.12 -21.50 -4.51
C ALA A 61 -20.74 -22.07 -3.20
N ASN A 62 -20.76 -21.26 -2.13
CA ASN A 62 -21.51 -21.50 -0.89
C ASN A 62 -21.88 -20.14 -0.23
N GLN A 63 -22.87 -20.07 0.66
CA GLN A 63 -23.35 -18.80 1.25
C GLN A 63 -22.29 -17.98 2.00
N ALA A 64 -21.32 -18.64 2.66
CA ALA A 64 -20.17 -17.95 3.29
C ALA A 64 -19.25 -17.24 2.27
N LYS A 65 -19.33 -17.62 0.98
CA LYS A 65 -18.58 -16.99 -0.10
C LYS A 65 -19.24 -15.72 -0.62
N THR A 66 -20.56 -15.52 -0.49
CA THR A 66 -21.21 -14.28 -0.94
C THR A 66 -20.75 -13.07 -0.12
N ASP A 67 -20.62 -13.22 1.19
CA ASP A 67 -20.03 -12.18 2.06
C ASP A 67 -18.52 -12.04 1.81
N GLY A 68 -17.83 -13.15 1.56
CA GLY A 68 -16.42 -13.16 1.18
C GLY A 68 -16.15 -12.46 -0.16
N GLU A 69 -16.99 -12.67 -1.17
CA GLU A 69 -16.91 -12.04 -2.49
C GLU A 69 -17.05 -10.53 -2.39
N LYS A 70 -17.94 -10.05 -1.51
CA LYS A 70 -18.09 -8.62 -1.24
C LYS A 70 -16.82 -8.03 -0.62
N VAL A 71 -16.26 -8.69 0.39
CA VAL A 71 -15.00 -8.24 1.03
C VAL A 71 -13.83 -8.28 0.03
N VAL A 72 -13.73 -9.32 -0.80
CA VAL A 72 -12.71 -9.42 -1.84
C VAL A 72 -12.93 -8.36 -2.92
N SER A 73 -14.18 -8.06 -3.27
CA SER A 73 -14.50 -6.99 -4.22
C SER A 73 -14.12 -5.61 -3.66
N ASP A 74 -14.43 -5.35 -2.39
CA ASP A 74 -14.06 -4.09 -1.73
C ASP A 74 -12.54 -3.96 -1.59
N ALA A 75 -11.84 -5.06 -1.32
CA ALA A 75 -10.38 -5.11 -1.27
C ALA A 75 -9.79 -4.84 -2.66
N LYS A 76 -10.32 -5.46 -3.71
CA LYS A 76 -9.91 -5.21 -5.10
C LYS A 76 -10.08 -3.75 -5.48
N ASN A 77 -11.26 -3.17 -5.24
CA ASN A 77 -11.53 -1.76 -5.55
C ASN A 77 -10.56 -0.82 -4.82
N LYS A 78 -10.25 -1.11 -3.55
CA LYS A 78 -9.26 -0.32 -2.78
C LYS A 78 -7.83 -0.50 -3.29
N ALA A 79 -7.48 -1.68 -3.77
CA ALA A 79 -6.17 -1.95 -4.35
C ALA A 79 -6.01 -1.22 -5.69
N GLU A 80 -7.05 -1.18 -6.53
CA GLU A 80 -7.07 -0.38 -7.77
C GLU A 80 -6.91 1.11 -7.48
N GLN A 81 -7.64 1.65 -6.49
CA GLN A 81 -7.46 3.05 -6.06
C GLN A 81 -6.03 3.32 -5.58
N LEU A 82 -5.44 2.40 -4.83
CA LEU A 82 -4.07 2.53 -4.35
C LEU A 82 -3.05 2.47 -5.49
N LEU A 83 -3.33 1.69 -6.54
CA LEU A 83 -2.50 1.63 -7.74
C LEU A 83 -2.48 2.99 -8.46
N ASP A 84 -3.64 3.60 -8.63
CA ASP A 84 -3.79 4.94 -9.22
C ASP A 84 -3.04 6.00 -8.40
N ASP A 85 -3.18 5.96 -7.07
CA ASP A 85 -2.46 6.85 -6.16
C ASP A 85 -0.94 6.69 -6.29
N VAL A 86 -0.44 5.46 -6.42
CA VAL A 86 0.99 5.18 -6.61
C VAL A 86 1.48 5.74 -7.94
N ASP A 87 0.71 5.59 -9.02
CA ASP A 87 1.04 6.16 -10.32
C ASP A 87 1.11 7.68 -10.31
N GLU A 88 0.15 8.33 -9.63
CA GLU A 88 0.17 9.78 -9.44
C GLU A 88 1.43 10.21 -8.68
N LEU A 89 1.72 9.54 -7.56
CA LEU A 89 2.91 9.83 -6.74
C LEU A 89 4.21 9.65 -7.53
N LEU A 90 4.35 8.54 -8.27
CA LEU A 90 5.50 8.32 -9.15
C LEU A 90 5.62 9.42 -10.21
N GLY A 91 4.51 9.86 -10.79
CA GLY A 91 4.47 10.99 -11.72
C GLY A 91 4.96 12.30 -11.10
N GLN A 92 4.57 12.60 -9.87
CA GLN A 92 5.01 13.79 -9.15
C GLN A 92 6.50 13.74 -8.77
N LEU A 93 7.01 12.58 -8.34
CA LEU A 93 8.42 12.40 -7.98
C LEU A 93 9.35 12.49 -9.19
N LYS A 94 8.91 12.00 -10.37
CA LYS A 94 9.70 12.03 -11.61
C LYS A 94 9.68 13.39 -12.33
N LYS A 95 8.66 14.24 -12.12
CA LYS A 95 8.49 15.54 -12.80
C LYS A 95 9.27 16.71 -12.17
N LYS A 96 9.81 16.57 -10.97
CA LYS A 96 10.58 17.61 -10.26
C LYS A 96 12.06 17.26 -10.15
#